data_AF-A0A815XU04-F1
#
_entry.id   AF-A0A815XU04-F1
#
_cell.length_a   1.000
_cell.length_b   1.000
_cell.length_c   1.000
_cell.angle_alpha   90.00
_cell.angle_beta   90.00
_cell.angle_gamma   90.00
#
_symmetry.space_group_name_H-M   'P 1'
#
loop_
_entity.id
_entity.type
_entity.pdbx_description
1 polymer ?
#
loop_
_entity_poly.entity_id
_entity_poly.type
_entity_poly.pdbx_seq_one_letter_code
_entity_poly.pdbx_strand_id
1 'polypeptide(L)'
;MTDKVRQSENELELDLSKKVQQQELELKFDVQENDQLEHYNRRTNLRIFGVEEEKGEDTNQIVLYLAEVLDIPVFEEDIPGRTKFVNQSKRPNFLH
;
A
#
# COMPACT_ATOMS: atom_id res chain seq x y z
N MET A 1 55.90 -1.69 -10.34
CA MET A 1 54.65 -2.24 -10.92
C MET A 1 53.61 -2.54 -9.85
N THR A 2 54.02 -2.91 -8.64
CA THR A 2 53.17 -3.22 -7.47
C THR A 2 52.36 -2.05 -6.92
N ASP A 3 52.87 -0.81 -6.96
CA ASP A 3 52.18 0.33 -6.35
C ASP A 3 50.97 0.82 -7.16
N LYS A 4 51.02 0.69 -8.50
CA LYS A 4 49.88 1.02 -9.37
C LYS A 4 48.73 0.04 -9.18
N VAL A 5 49.04 -1.25 -8.99
CA VAL A 5 48.04 -2.30 -8.73
C VAL A 5 47.35 -2.06 -7.39
N ARG A 6 48.13 -1.74 -6.34
CA ARG A 6 47.58 -1.36 -5.02
C ARG A 6 46.69 -0.11 -5.07
N GLN A 7 47.08 0.90 -5.85
CA GLN A 7 46.25 2.10 -6.03
C GLN A 7 44.93 1.76 -6.70
N SER A 8 44.94 0.94 -7.75
CA SER A 8 43.70 0.50 -8.42
C SER A 8 42.82 -0.39 -7.53
N GLU A 9 43.41 -1.25 -6.69
CA GLU A 9 42.66 -2.08 -5.74
C GLU A 9 41.96 -1.22 -4.68
N ASN A 10 42.65 -0.21 -4.13
CA ASN A 10 42.08 0.71 -3.16
C ASN A 10 40.95 1.59 -3.76
N GLU A 11 41.09 2.00 -5.02
CA GLU A 11 40.02 2.74 -5.72
C GLU A 11 38.79 1.86 -5.96
N LEU A 12 39.00 0.58 -6.31
CA LEU A 12 37.93 -0.41 -6.45
C LEU A 12 37.21 -0.67 -5.13
N GLU A 13 37.97 -0.83 -4.04
CA GLU A 13 37.41 -1.05 -2.70
C GLU A 13 36.58 0.15 -2.23
N LEU A 14 37.05 1.36 -2.52
CA LEU A 14 36.31 2.59 -2.23
C LEU A 14 35.01 2.70 -3.06
N ASP A 15 35.05 2.36 -4.35
CA ASP A 15 33.86 2.36 -5.20
C ASP A 15 32.84 1.30 -4.76
N LEU A 16 33.31 0.12 -4.38
CA LEU A 16 32.48 -0.94 -3.84
C LEU A 16 31.80 -0.51 -2.53
N SER A 17 32.56 0.09 -1.62
CA SER A 17 32.05 0.59 -0.34
C SER A 17 30.95 1.64 -0.55
N LYS A 18 31.13 2.56 -1.49
CA LYS A 18 30.12 3.57 -1.83
C LYS A 18 28.84 2.95 -2.40
N LYS A 19 28.96 1.94 -3.27
CA LYS A 19 27.80 1.22 -3.82
C LYS A 19 27.02 0.48 -2.75
N VAL A 20 27.72 -0.18 -1.81
CA VAL A 20 27.07 -0.86 -0.67
C VAL A 20 26.32 0.16 0.18
N GLN A 21 26.95 1.28 0.54
CA GLN A 21 26.29 2.34 1.31
C GLN A 21 25.05 2.91 0.60
N GLN A 22 25.13 3.09 -0.71
CA GLN A 22 24.01 3.57 -1.51
C GLN A 22 22.85 2.56 -1.52
N GLN A 23 23.13 1.27 -1.69
CA GLN A 23 22.13 0.22 -1.63
C GLN A 23 21.51 0.07 -0.24
N GLU A 24 22.29 0.23 0.83
CA GLU A 24 21.77 0.23 2.20
C GLU A 24 20.81 1.40 2.45
N LEU A 25 21.10 2.57 1.89
CA LEU A 25 20.22 3.74 1.98
C LEU A 25 18.92 3.54 1.19
N GLU A 26 19.00 3.00 -0.02
CA GLU A 26 17.83 2.66 -0.85
C GLU A 26 16.93 1.64 -0.14
N LEU A 27 17.51 0.53 0.37
CA LEU A 27 16.76 -0.46 1.13
C LEU A 27 16.07 0.14 2.35
N LYS A 28 16.76 1.03 3.06
CA LYS A 28 16.18 1.69 4.24
C LYS A 28 15.02 2.60 3.88
N PHE A 29 15.11 3.29 2.74
CA PHE A 29 14.05 4.12 2.21
C PHE A 29 12.82 3.27 1.82
N ASP A 30 13.05 2.20 1.06
CA ASP A 30 11.99 1.29 0.59
C ASP A 30 11.24 0.63 1.76
N VAL A 31 11.96 0.22 2.82
CA VAL A 31 11.34 -0.33 4.03
C VAL A 31 10.45 0.71 4.72
N GLN A 32 10.92 1.95 4.85
CA GLN A 32 10.15 3.03 5.47
C GLN A 32 8.90 3.40 4.65
N GLU A 33 9.01 3.41 3.32
CA GLU A 33 7.87 3.66 2.44
C GLU A 33 6.84 2.52 2.54
N ASN A 34 7.28 1.26 2.54
CA ASN A 34 6.40 0.11 2.76
C ASN A 34 5.68 0.16 4.10
N ASP A 35 6.39 0.47 5.19
CA ASP A 35 5.78 0.62 6.51
C ASP A 35 4.71 1.72 6.50
N GLN A 36 4.99 2.86 5.86
CA GLN A 36 4.01 3.95 5.74
C GLN A 36 2.78 3.55 4.91
N LEU A 37 2.98 2.85 3.80
CA LEU A 37 1.90 2.34 2.96
C LEU A 37 1.06 1.29 3.70
N GLU A 38 1.70 0.39 4.45
CA GLU A 38 1.02 -0.59 5.28
C GLU A 38 0.21 0.10 6.38
N HIS A 39 0.81 1.09 7.06
CA HIS A 39 0.11 1.89 8.05
C HIS A 39 -1.07 2.65 7.45
N TYR A 40 -0.92 3.25 6.26
CA TYR A 40 -2.02 3.94 5.57
C TYR A 40 -3.16 2.98 5.25
N ASN A 41 -2.83 1.78 4.76
CA ASN A 41 -3.81 0.74 4.44
C ASN A 41 -4.52 0.21 5.71
N ARG A 42 -3.78 -0.05 6.80
CA ARG A 42 -4.35 -0.48 8.08
C ARG A 42 -5.21 0.60 8.74
N ARG A 43 -4.87 1.88 8.59
CA ARG A 43 -5.54 2.98 9.27
C ARG A 43 -6.96 3.24 8.75
N THR A 44 -7.26 2.79 7.53
CA THR A 44 -8.59 2.91 6.91
C THR A 44 -9.40 1.62 6.93
N ASN A 45 -8.82 0.50 7.39
CA ASN A 45 -9.45 -0.81 7.34
C ASN A 45 -9.74 -1.33 8.76
N LEU A 46 -10.90 -1.94 8.95
CA LEU A 46 -11.24 -2.68 10.15
C LEU A 46 -10.83 -4.14 9.95
N ARG A 47 -10.15 -4.74 10.94
CA ARG A 47 -9.86 -6.18 10.93
C ARG A 47 -10.90 -6.91 11.77
N ILE A 48 -11.61 -7.85 11.15
CA ILE A 48 -12.60 -8.69 11.82
C ILE A 48 -11.94 -10.04 12.11
N PHE A 49 -11.88 -10.43 13.38
CA PHE A 49 -11.30 -11.72 13.78
C PHE A 49 -12.40 -12.79 13.82
N GLY A 50 -12.08 -14.01 13.38
CA GLY A 50 -13.00 -15.15 13.40
C GLY A 50 -13.87 -15.32 12.16
N VAL A 51 -13.67 -14.50 11.13
CA VAL A 51 -14.19 -14.70 9.77
C VAL A 51 -13.01 -15.18 8.92
N GLU A 52 -13.16 -16.29 8.20
CA GLU A 52 -12.15 -16.76 7.25
C GLU A 52 -12.06 -15.78 6.08
N GLU A 53 -10.85 -15.42 5.65
CA GLU A 53 -10.65 -14.51 4.52
C GLU A 53 -10.49 -15.32 3.23
N GLU A 54 -11.41 -15.16 2.29
CA GLU A 54 -11.32 -15.71 0.94
C GLU A 54 -11.01 -14.65 -0.13
N LYS A 55 -10.25 -15.05 -1.16
CA LYS A 55 -9.94 -14.15 -2.27
C LYS A 55 -11.18 -13.92 -3.13
N GLY A 56 -11.62 -12.67 -3.21
CA GLY A 56 -12.77 -12.27 -4.03
C GLY A 56 -14.05 -12.04 -3.21
N GLU A 57 -13.94 -12.03 -1.89
CA GLU A 57 -15.04 -11.66 -1.00
C GLU A 57 -15.59 -10.27 -1.30
N ASP A 58 -16.92 -10.18 -1.23
CA ASP A 58 -17.63 -8.92 -1.31
C ASP A 58 -17.66 -8.27 0.07
N THR A 59 -16.85 -7.22 0.25
CA THR A 59 -16.80 -6.44 1.48
C THR A 59 -18.17 -5.89 1.87
N ASN A 60 -19.04 -5.55 0.91
CA ASN A 60 -20.37 -5.05 1.22
C ASN A 60 -21.22 -6.14 1.88
N GLN A 61 -21.14 -7.38 1.39
CA GLN A 61 -21.86 -8.50 1.99
C GLN A 61 -21.37 -8.82 3.40
N ILE A 62 -20.06 -8.74 3.64
CA ILE A 62 -19.48 -8.94 4.98
C ILE A 62 -20.00 -7.87 5.95
N VAL A 63 -20.06 -6.60 5.52
CA VAL A 63 -20.57 -5.51 6.35
C VAL A 63 -22.07 -5.70 6.66
N LEU A 64 -22.87 -6.05 5.67
CA LEU A 64 -24.31 -6.32 5.86
C LEU A 64 -24.55 -7.51 6.81
N TYR A 65 -23.81 -8.61 6.63
CA TYR A 65 -23.87 -9.77 7.51
C TYR A 65 -23.53 -9.40 8.96
N LEU A 66 -22.46 -8.64 9.18
CA LEU A 66 -22.09 -8.19 10.51
C LEU A 66 -23.13 -7.26 11.13
N ALA A 67 -23.74 -6.38 10.34
CA ALA A 67 -24.79 -5.49 10.80
C ALA A 67 -26.03 -6.28 11.27
N GLU A 68 -26.42 -7.32 10.54
CA GLU A 68 -27.49 -8.24 10.92
C GLU A 68 -27.19 -8.95 12.25
N VAL A 69 -25.98 -9.52 12.38
CA VAL A 69 -25.56 -10.22 13.61
C VAL A 69 -25.53 -9.30 14.83
N LEU A 70 -25.20 -8.02 14.64
CA LEU A 70 -25.10 -7.02 15.70
C LEU A 70 -26.40 -6.23 15.95
N ASP A 71 -27.49 -6.54 15.22
CA ASP A 71 -28.77 -5.83 15.26
C ASP A 71 -28.62 -4.32 15.01
N ILE A 72 -27.75 -3.95 14.05
CA ILE A 72 -27.50 -2.57 13.64
C ILE A 72 -28.23 -2.31 12.32
N PRO A 73 -29.06 -1.26 12.21
CA PRO A 73 -29.76 -0.94 10.98
C PRO A 73 -28.78 -0.31 9.97
N VAL A 74 -28.19 -1.15 9.10
CA VAL A 74 -27.34 -0.76 7.97
C VAL A 74 -27.97 -1.27 6.69
N PHE A 75 -28.10 -0.40 5.69
CA PHE A 75 -28.56 -0.75 4.34
C PHE A 75 -27.39 -0.67 3.35
N GLU A 76 -27.53 -1.31 2.19
CA GLU A 76 -26.46 -1.33 1.18
C GLU A 76 -26.10 0.08 0.70
N GLU A 77 -27.08 0.98 0.66
CA GLU A 77 -26.93 2.39 0.29
C GLU A 77 -26.08 3.19 1.30
N ASP A 78 -26.02 2.73 2.56
CA ASP A 78 -25.18 3.34 3.60
C ASP A 78 -23.71 2.97 3.45
N ILE A 79 -23.40 1.93 2.67
CA ILE A 79 -22.05 1.47 2.41
C ILE A 79 -21.51 2.25 1.21
N PRO A 80 -20.53 3.16 1.40
CA PRO A 80 -19.95 3.86 0.27
C PRO A 80 -19.22 2.85 -0.61
N GLY A 81 -19.83 2.48 -1.73
CA GLY A 81 -19.13 1.72 -2.76
C GLY A 81 -17.86 2.46 -3.13
N ARG A 82 -16.75 1.73 -3.37
CA ARG A 82 -15.52 2.30 -3.95
C ARG A 82 -15.96 3.25 -5.05
N THR A 83 -15.76 4.55 -4.83
CA THR A 83 -16.10 5.61 -5.78
C THR A 83 -15.65 5.09 -7.13
N LYS A 84 -16.60 4.70 -8.00
CA LYS A 84 -16.26 4.49 -9.41
C LYS A 84 -15.59 5.80 -9.75
N PHE A 85 -14.32 5.78 -10.14
CA PHE A 85 -13.67 6.95 -10.70
C PHE A 85 -14.46 7.27 -11.97
N VAL A 86 -15.59 7.98 -11.81
CA VAL A 86 -16.43 8.45 -12.90
C VAL A 86 -15.59 9.55 -13.50
N ASN A 87 -14.99 9.23 -14.65
CA ASN A 87 -14.31 10.18 -15.50
C ASN A 87 -15.17 11.46 -15.56
N GLN A 88 -14.68 12.57 -14.98
CA GLN A 88 -15.48 13.80 -14.77
C GLN A 88 -15.94 14.44 -16.09
N SER A 89 -15.49 13.92 -17.23
CA SER A 89 -15.83 14.34 -18.59
C SER A 89 -17.18 13.84 -19.13
N LYS A 90 -17.97 13.06 -18.36
CA LYS A 90 -19.28 12.54 -18.80
C LYS A 90 -20.46 12.84 -17.86
N ARG A 91 -20.51 14.04 -17.27
CA ARG A 91 -21.77 14.50 -16.65
C ARG A 91 -22.63 15.23 -17.70
N PRO A 92 -23.88 14.81 -17.96
CA PRO A 92 -24.79 15.60 -18.77
C PRO A 92 -25.15 16.89 -18.02
N ASN A 93 -24.98 18.03 -18.68
CA ASN A 93 -25.43 19.33 -18.17
C ASN A 93 -26.95 19.34 -18.09
N PHE A 94 -27.49 19.20 -16.88
CA PHE A 94 -28.85 19.62 -16.60
C PHE A 94 -28.81 21.03 -16.01
N LEU A 95 -28.80 22.04 -16.89
CA LEU A 95 -29.22 23.38 -16.51
C LEU A 95 -30.75 23.44 -16.58
N HIS A 96 -31.36 23.93 -15.50
CA HIS A 96 -32.71 24.48 -15.50
C HIS A 96 -32.68 25.91 -16.03
#